data_AF-A0A0Q8AIL4-F1
#
_entry.id   AF-A0A0Q8AIL4-F1
#
_cell.length_a   1.000
_cell.length_b   1.000
_cell.length_c   1.000
_cell.angle_alpha   90.00
_cell.angle_beta   90.00
_cell.angle_gamma   90.00
#
_symmetry.space_group_name_H-M   'P 1'
#
loop_
_entity.id
_entity.type
_entity.pdbx_description
1 polymer ?
#
loop_
_entity_poly.entity_id
_entity_poly.type
_entity_poly.pdbx_seq_one_letter_code
_entity_poly.pdbx_strand_id
1 'polypeptide(L)' 'MFRSMSTIALYVNGGRFELADHYTADDLGMYLRSPKAGFLELQLAHGGTVRFGITPGLAWAVEEIP' A
#
# COMPACT_ATOMS: atom_id res chain seq x y z
N MET A 1 5.96 -19.04 15.81
CA MET A 1 4.96 -18.51 14.85
C MET A 1 5.73 -17.95 13.67
N PHE A 2 5.75 -18.64 12.53
CA PHE A 2 6.29 -18.08 11.30
C PHE A 2 5.25 -17.08 10.78
N ARG A 3 5.54 -15.77 10.87
CA ARG A 3 4.83 -14.81 10.03
C ARG A 3 5.30 -15.08 8.61
N SER A 4 4.41 -15.53 7.74
CA SER A 4 4.70 -15.53 6.30
C SER A 4 5.03 -14.07 5.94
N MET A 5 6.25 -13.83 5.45
CA MET A 5 6.67 -12.52 4.95
C MET A 5 6.00 -12.31 3.59
N SER A 6 4.68 -12.13 3.59
CA SER A 6 3.91 -11.92 2.38
C SER A 6 4.28 -10.54 1.82
N THR A 7 4.68 -10.50 0.56
CA THR A 7 4.92 -9.21 -0.12
C THR A 7 3.56 -8.63 -0.51
N ILE A 8 3.34 -7.35 -0.21
CA ILE A 8 2.08 -6.69 -0.57
C ILE A 8 2.26 -5.94 -1.88
N ALA A 9 1.39 -6.22 -2.86
CA ALA A 9 1.23 -5.37 -4.03
C ALA A 9 0.02 -4.45 -3.85
N LEU A 10 0.28 -3.14 -3.91
CA LEU A 10 -0.75 -2.11 -3.94
C LEU A 10 -0.96 -1.65 -5.37
N TYR A 11 -2.22 -1.73 -5.83
CA TYR A 11 -2.64 -1.20 -7.11
C TYR A 11 -3.33 0.14 -6.89
N VAL A 12 -2.88 1.21 -7.54
CA VAL A 12 -3.47 2.55 -7.46
C VAL A 12 -3.62 3.12 -8.87
N ASN A 13 -4.86 3.43 -9.28
CA ASN A 13 -5.17 3.97 -10.63
C ASN A 13 -4.51 3.21 -11.79
N GLY A 14 -4.38 1.88 -11.66
CA GLY A 14 -3.76 1.01 -12.67
C GLY A 14 -2.24 0.84 -12.56
N GLY A 15 -1.57 1.57 -11.67
CA GLY A 15 -0.16 1.32 -11.33
C GLY A 15 -0.02 0.25 -10.24
N ARG A 16 0.96 -0.63 -10.37
CA ARG A 16 1.29 -1.69 -9.38
C ARG A 16 2.55 -1.29 -8.61
N PHE A 17 2.47 -1.33 -7.28
CA PHE A 17 3.55 -0.98 -6.37
C PHE A 17 3.78 -2.12 -5.37
N GLU A 18 4.96 -2.73 -5.41
CA GLU A 18 5.38 -3.71 -4.41
C GLU A 18 5.90 -2.96 -3.18
N LEU A 19 5.26 -3.21 -2.04
CA LEU A 19 5.54 -2.53 -0.80
C LEU A 19 6.45 -3.38 0.09
N ALA A 20 7.14 -2.71 1.01
CA ALA A 20 7.94 -3.38 2.01
C ALA A 20 7.12 -4.37 2.87
N ASP A 21 7.77 -5.43 3.33
CA ASP A 21 7.20 -6.58 4.04
C ASP A 21 6.59 -6.27 5.43
N HIS A 22 6.73 -5.04 5.92
CA HIS A 22 6.12 -4.58 7.16
C HIS A 22 4.73 -3.98 6.99
N TYR A 23 4.26 -3.80 5.75
CA TYR A 23 2.88 -3.37 5.47
C TYR A 23 1.93 -4.56 5.45
N THR A 24 0.71 -4.35 5.95
CA THR A 24 -0.40 -5.30 5.83
C THR A 24 -1.53 -4.73 4.99
N ALA A 25 -2.38 -5.61 4.45
CA ALA A 25 -3.58 -5.18 3.72
C ALA A 25 -4.51 -4.31 4.60
N ASP A 26 -4.62 -4.62 5.89
CA ASP A 26 -5.42 -3.87 6.84
C ASP A 26 -4.88 -2.46 7.07
N ASP A 27 -3.55 -2.30 7.22
CA ASP A 27 -2.92 -0.98 7.38
C ASP A 27 -3.22 -0.08 6.18
N LEU A 28 -3.02 -0.60 4.97
CA LEU A 28 -3.30 0.12 3.72
C LEU A 28 -4.78 0.47 3.60
N GLY A 29 -5.67 -0.44 3.99
CA GLY A 29 -7.11 -0.22 4.00
C GLY A 29 -7.52 0.92 4.94
N MET A 30 -6.90 1.03 6.12
CA MET A 30 -7.16 2.13 7.05
C MET A 30 -6.70 3.48 6.46
N TYR A 31 -5.50 3.53 5.89
CA TYR A 31 -4.96 4.77 5.32
C TYR A 31 -5.77 5.27 4.12
N LEU A 32 -6.24 4.36 3.27
CA LEU A 32 -6.97 4.71 2.05
C LEU A 32 -8.44 5.07 2.34
N ARG A 33 -9.04 4.57 3.42
CA ARG A 33 -10.41 4.92 3.85
C ARG A 33 -10.50 6.24 4.61
N SER A 34 -9.43 6.64 5.29
CA SER A 34 -9.41 7.87 6.08
C SER A 34 -8.08 8.61 5.88
N PRO A 35 -7.93 9.33 4.75
CA PRO A 35 -6.69 10.05 4.47
C PRO A 35 -6.49 11.18 5.47
N LYS A 36 -5.61 10.96 6.46
CA LYS A 36 -5.28 11.97 7.48
C LYS A 36 -4.57 13.21 6.92
N ALA A 37 -3.92 13.10 5.76
CA ALA A 37 -2.98 14.11 5.27
C ALA A 37 -3.12 14.48 3.78
N GLY A 38 -4.15 14.02 3.07
CA GLY A 38 -4.29 14.20 1.61
C GLY A 38 -3.24 13.46 0.76
N PHE A 39 -2.17 12.96 1.40
CA PHE A 39 -1.14 12.12 0.81
C PHE A 39 -0.80 10.95 1.73
N LEU A 40 -0.31 9.86 1.15
CA LEU A 40 0.21 8.68 1.83
C LEU A 40 1.60 8.35 1.26
N GLU A 41 2.60 8.26 2.13
CA GLU A 41 3.94 7.82 1.77
C GLU A 41 4.14 6.36 2.16
N LEU A 42 4.58 5.54 1.21
CA LEU A 42 4.81 4.10 1.40
C LEU A 42 6.23 3.72 0.94
N GLN A 43 6.88 2.85 1.71
CA GLN A 43 8.17 2.27 1.34
C GLN A 43 7.98 1.10 0.37
N LEU A 44 8.83 1.07 -0.66
CA LEU A 44 8.79 0.05 -1.71
C LEU A 44 9.70 -1.14 -1.37
N ALA A 45 9.34 -2.33 -1.84
CA ALA A 45 10.08 -3.57 -1.58
C ALA A 45 11.55 -3.52 -2.07
N HIS A 46 11.78 -2.89 -3.22
CA HIS A 46 13.12 -2.70 -3.81
C HIS A 46 13.87 -1.47 -3.27
N GLY A 47 13.35 -0.84 -2.21
CA GLY A 47 13.87 0.40 -1.65
C GLY A 47 13.27 1.65 -2.29
N GLY A 48 13.40 2.77 -1.58
CA GLY A 48 12.77 4.05 -1.92
C GLY A 48 11.37 4.22 -1.33
N THR A 49 10.81 5.40 -1.56
CA THR A 49 9.49 5.80 -1.05
C THR A 49 8.67 6.33 -2.21
N VAL A 50 7.38 5.96 -2.24
CA VAL A 50 6.39 6.55 -3.15
C VAL A 50 5.40 7.37 -2.33
N ARG A 51 4.98 8.51 -2.89
CA ARG A 51 3.97 9.39 -2.29
C ARG A 51 2.73 9.41 -3.16
N PHE A 52 1.62 8.91 -2.64
CA PHE A 52 0.32 8.91 -3.28
C PHE A 52 -0.51 10.10 -2.81
N GLY A 53 -1.12 10.85 -3.72
CA GLY A 53 -2.22 11.74 -3.37
C GLY A 53 -3.49 10.94 -3.16
N ILE A 54 -4.15 11.09 -2.01
CA ILE A 54 -5.44 10.45 -1.75
C ILE A 54 -6.55 11.47 -2.00
N THR A 55 -7.28 11.25 -3.09
CA THR A 55 -8.45 12.05 -3.49
C THR A 55 -9.73 11.22 -3.38
N PRO A 56 -10.89 11.86 -3.17
CA PRO A 56 -12.18 11.18 -3.31
C PRO A 56 -12.27 10.47 -4.68
N GLY A 57 -12.70 9.21 -4.70
CA GLY A 57 -12.79 8.40 -5.92
C GLY A 57 -11.50 7.70 -6.36
N LEU A 58 -10.43 7.72 -5.55
CA LEU A 58 -9.22 6.95 -5.82
C LEU A 58 -9.53 5.44 -5.93
N ALA A 59 -9.23 4.84 -7.08
CA ALA A 59 -9.35 3.41 -7.26
C ALA A 59 -8.09 2.71 -6.73
N TRP A 60 -8.28 1.76 -5.81
CA TRP A 60 -7.19 0.99 -5.25
C TRP A 60 -7.57 -0.46 -4.99
N ALA A 61 -6.59 -1.34 -5.03
CA ALA A 61 -6.70 -2.75 -4.65
C ALA A 61 -5.41 -3.21 -4.00
N VAL A 62 -5.49 -4.23 -3.14
CA VAL A 62 -4.33 -4.84 -2.48
C VAL A 62 -4.33 -6.33 -2.80
N GLU A 63 -3.16 -6.86 -3.10
CA GLU A 63 -2.91 -8.28 -3.33
C GLU A 63 -1.80 -8.76 -2.39
N GLU A 64 -2.06 -9.84 -1.65
CA GLU A 64 -1.05 -10.53 -0.86
C GLU A 64 -0.35 -11.56 -1.75
N ILE A 65 0.95 -11.42 -1.92
CA ILE A 65 1.79 -12.34 -2.69
C ILE A 65 2.42 -13.34 -1.71
N PRO A 66 2.04 -14.64 -1.78
CA PRO A 66 2.57 -15.68 -0.90
C PRO A 66 4.02 -16.06 -1.18
#